data_AF-A0A7K1EDP7-F1
#
_entry.id   AF-A0A7K1EDP7-F1
#
_cell.length_a   1.000
_cell.length_b   1.000
_cell.length_c   1.000
_cell.angle_alpha   90.00
_cell.angle_beta   90.00
_cell.angle_gamma   90.00
#
_symmetry.space_group_name_H-M   'P 1'
#
loop_
_entity.id
_entity.type
_entity.pdbx_description
1 polymer ?
#
loop_
_entity_poly.entity_id
_entity_poly.type
_entity_poly.pdbx_seq_one_letter_code
_entity_poly.pdbx_strand_id
1 'polypeptide(L)' 'EALADCSIVVAPYVVDGETAGSIGVLGPTRMHYDQALSAVAVVANRLGRTLSEG' A
#
# COMPACT_ATOMS: atom_id res chain seq x y z
N GLU A 1 -12.00 2.37 -20.01
CA GLU A 1 -12.96 1.53 -19.26
C GLU A 1 -12.34 0.42 -18.40
N ALA A 2 -11.12 -0.08 -18.67
CA ALA A 2 -10.58 -1.29 -18.01
C ALA A 2 -10.44 -1.29 -16.47
N LEU A 3 -10.52 -0.14 -15.78
CA LEU A 3 -10.39 -0.04 -14.32
C LEU A 3 -11.70 0.27 -13.59
N ALA A 4 -12.83 0.43 -14.31
CA ALA A 4 -14.10 0.83 -13.70
C ALA A 4 -14.63 -0.18 -12.67
N ASP A 5 -14.26 -1.46 -12.82
CA ASP A 5 -14.65 -2.56 -11.93
C ASP A 5 -13.58 -2.92 -10.89
N CYS A 6 -12.58 -2.04 -10.72
CA CYS A 6 -11.51 -2.22 -9.75
C CYS A 6 -11.60 -1.22 -8.60
N SER A 7 -11.04 -1.61 -7.47
CA SER A 7 -10.74 -0.71 -6.35
C SER A 7 -9.25 -0.81 -5.98
N ILE A 8 -8.72 0.28 -5.44
CA ILE A 8 -7.33 0.38 -4.99
C ILE A 8 -7.29 0.75 -3.51
N VAL A 9 -6.47 0.03 -2.75
CA VAL A 9 -6.15 0.36 -1.35
C VAL A 9 -4.69 0.75 -1.31
N VAL A 10 -4.37 1.91 -0.76
CA VAL A 10 -3.02 2.49 -0.74
C VAL A 10 -2.60 2.88 0.68
N ALA A 11 -1.31 2.71 1.00
CA ALA A 11 -0.69 3.23 2.20
C ALA A 11 0.63 3.93 1.87
N PRO A 12 0.91 5.11 2.47
CA PRO A 12 2.19 5.77 2.33
C PRO A 12 3.29 4.97 3.04
N TYR A 13 4.50 4.98 2.50
CA TYR A 13 5.70 4.54 3.21
C TYR A 13 6.61 5.73 3.50
N VAL A 14 7.28 5.67 4.64
CA VAL A 14 8.12 6.73 5.18
C VAL A 14 9.56 6.27 5.17
N VAL A 15 10.46 7.14 4.72
CA VAL A 15 11.91 6.96 4.76
C VAL A 15 12.47 8.19 5.46
N ASP A 16 13.27 7.99 6.50
CA ASP A 16 13.96 9.05 7.25
C ASP A 16 13.03 10.15 7.80
N GLY A 17 11.81 9.74 8.17
CA GLY A 17 10.79 10.64 8.72
C GLY A 17 9.96 11.39 7.66
N GLU A 18 10.27 11.22 6.38
CA GLU A 18 9.55 11.85 5.27
C GLU A 18 8.74 10.83 4.46
N THR A 19 7.58 11.25 3.97
CA THR A 19 6.77 10.40 3.07
C THR A 19 7.48 10.28 1.74
N ALA A 20 8.05 9.11 1.47
CA ALA A 20 8.84 8.85 0.26
C ALA A 20 7.98 8.35 -0.91
N GLY A 21 6.80 7.79 -0.64
CA GLY A 21 5.88 7.32 -1.66
C GLY A 21 4.69 6.55 -1.10
N SER A 22 4.01 5.79 -1.95
CA SER A 22 2.89 4.92 -1.56
C SER A 22 2.95 3.58 -2.27
N ILE A 23 2.49 2.55 -1.58
CA ILE A 23 2.24 1.22 -2.16
C ILE A 23 0.75 0.93 -2.08
N GLY A 24 0.23 0.17 -3.05
CA GLY A 24 -1.17 -0.20 -3.06
C GLY A 24 -1.45 -1.58 -3.62
N VAL A 25 -2.63 -2.09 -3.28
CA VAL A 25 -3.21 -3.32 -3.83
C VAL A 25 -4.36 -2.93 -4.75
N LEU A 26 -4.32 -3.43 -5.98
CA LEU A 26 -5.41 -3.34 -6.95
C LEU A 26 -6.22 -4.63 -6.91
N GLY A 27 -7.54 -4.52 -6.83
CA GLY A 27 -8.44 -5.68 -6.83
C GLY A 27 -9.83 -5.32 -7.35
N PRO A 28 -10.77 -6.27 -7.33
CA PRO A 28 -12.17 -6.00 -7.69
C PRO A 28 -12.81 -5.00 -6.72
N THR A 29 -13.94 -4.41 -7.10
CA THR A 29 -14.69 -3.47 -6.25
C THR A 29 -15.16 -4.08 -4.92
N ARG A 30 -15.38 -5.40 -4.86
CA ARG A 30 -15.64 -6.14 -3.61
C ARG A 30 -14.46 -7.04 -3.27
N MET A 31 -13.51 -6.50 -2.52
CA MET A 31 -12.37 -7.25 -1.95
C MET A 31 -12.51 -7.42 -0.43
N HIS A 32 -11.69 -8.30 0.17
CA HIS A 32 -11.56 -8.41 1.63
C HIS A 32 -10.77 -7.22 2.18
N TYR A 33 -11.45 -6.11 2.46
CA TYR A 33 -10.80 -4.85 2.83
C TYR A 33 -9.93 -4.94 4.08
N ASP A 34 -10.35 -5.68 5.11
CA ASP A 34 -9.55 -5.84 6.33
C ASP A 34 -8.18 -6.47 6.04
N GLN A 35 -8.16 -7.47 5.15
CA GLN A 35 -6.94 -8.13 4.72
C GLN A 35 -6.10 -7.23 3.80
N ALA A 36 -6.75 -6.51 2.87
CA ALA A 36 -6.06 -5.60 1.96
C ALA A 36 -5.40 -4.42 2.70
N LEU A 37 -6.12 -3.81 3.64
CA LEU A 37 -5.62 -2.74 4.51
C LEU A 37 -4.45 -3.23 5.36
N SER A 38 -4.57 -4.41 5.98
CA SER A 38 -3.48 -4.99 6.76
C SER A 38 -2.25 -5.30 5.90
N ALA A 39 -2.46 -5.91 4.72
CA ALA A 39 -1.37 -6.27 3.82
C ALA A 39 -0.59 -5.03 3.36
N VAL A 40 -1.29 -4.00 2.85
CA VAL A 40 -0.64 -2.78 2.35
C VAL A 40 0.09 -2.04 3.47
N ALA A 41 -0.47 -1.99 4.69
CA ALA A 41 0.16 -1.34 5.84
C ALA A 41 1.44 -2.07 6.29
N VAL A 42 1.42 -3.41 6.33
CA VAL A 42 2.61 -4.20 6.69
C VAL A 42 3.71 -4.02 5.64
N VAL A 43 3.38 -4.05 4.36
CA VAL A 43 4.37 -3.89 3.29
C VAL A 43 4.91 -2.47 3.25
N ALA A 44 4.07 -1.44 3.39
CA ALA A 44 4.51 -0.04 3.44
C ALA A 44 5.51 0.20 4.58
N ASN A 45 5.21 -0.31 5.79
CA ASN A 45 6.11 -0.19 6.94
C ASN A 45 7.43 -0.95 6.72
N ARG A 46 7.38 -2.16 6.17
CA ARG A 46 8.60 -2.94 5.89
C ARG A 46 9.46 -2.25 4.84
N LEU A 47 8.85 -1.76 3.77
CA LEU A 47 9.54 -1.06 2.70
C LEU A 47 10.24 0.20 3.23
N GLY A 48 9.54 1.03 4.01
CA GLY A 48 10.12 2.21 4.63
C GLY A 48 11.36 1.90 5.47
N ARG A 49 11.26 0.86 6.32
CA ARG A 49 12.39 0.40 7.13
C ARG A 49 13.57 -0.08 6.30
N THR A 50 13.33 -0.93 5.30
CA THR A 50 14.39 -1.47 4.45
C THR A 50 15.09 -0.37 3.65
N LEU A 51 14.37 0.66 3.22
CA LEU A 51 14.95 1.78 2.49
C LEU A 51 15.70 2.77 3.40
N SER A 52 15.30 2.93 4.66
CA SER A 52 16.05 3.73 5.65
C SER A 52 17.29 3.05 6.20
N GLU A 53 17.36 1.72 6.15
CA GLU A 53 18.51 0.92 6.61
C GLU A 53 19.57 0.70 5.49
N GLY A 54 19.28 1.11 4.26
CA GLY A 54 20.08 0.84 3.05
C GLY A 54 21.05 1.93 2.63
#